data_AF-A0A0S4LPP5-F1
#
_entry.id   AF-A0A0S4LPP5-F1
#
_cell.length_a   1.000
_cell.length_b   1.000
_cell.length_c   1.000
_cell.angle_alpha   90.00
_cell.angle_beta   90.00
_cell.angle_gamma   90.00
#
_symmetry.space_group_name_H-M   'P 1'
#
loop_
_entity.id
_entity.type
_entity.pdbx_description
1 polymer ?
#
loop_
_entity_poly.entity_id
_entity_poly.type
_entity_poly.pdbx_seq_one_letter_code
_entity_poly.pdbx_strand_id
1 'polypeptide(L)'
;MTYKMHPFLKEAYDKELVAAIEQYHSGYLKLAFTNLERAHILGQSYNIAHARTHWWMLRVGLRNRDIVEILGQIPRILGALLFSRIWAPIGNTGGARVPLFKTMPIPHELQVLLDRYGHKPNKWLTL
;
A
#
# COMPACT_ATOMS: atom_id res chain seq x y z
N MET A 1 -3.11 16.46 8.95
CA MET A 1 -3.99 16.75 7.78
C MET A 1 -4.06 15.52 6.90
N THR A 2 -5.22 14.86 6.80
CA THR A 2 -5.46 13.77 5.86
C THR A 2 -5.75 14.35 4.48
N TYR A 3 -4.84 14.18 3.53
CA TYR A 3 -5.07 14.62 2.16
C TYR A 3 -6.09 13.71 1.50
N LYS A 4 -7.06 14.31 0.79
CA LYS A 4 -8.02 13.55 -0.01
C LYS A 4 -7.31 13.05 -1.27
N MET A 5 -7.42 11.76 -1.54
CA MET A 5 -6.91 11.15 -2.77
C MET A 5 -7.68 11.69 -3.97
N HIS A 6 -6.98 12.01 -5.06
CA HIS A 6 -7.59 12.45 -6.30
C HIS A 6 -8.56 11.37 -6.83
N PRO A 7 -9.74 11.71 -7.38
CA PRO A 7 -10.75 10.72 -7.80
C PRO A 7 -10.22 9.58 -8.69
N PHE A 8 -9.48 9.89 -9.76
CA PHE A 8 -8.90 8.85 -10.64
C PHE A 8 -7.88 7.95 -9.94
N LEU A 9 -7.08 8.50 -9.02
CA LEU A 9 -6.15 7.68 -8.24
C LEU A 9 -6.89 6.79 -7.24
N LYS A 10 -7.97 7.32 -6.66
CA LYS A 10 -8.86 6.58 -5.75
C LYS A 10 -9.57 5.45 -6.47
N GLU A 11 -10.05 5.68 -7.68
CA GLU A 11 -10.67 4.63 -8.50
C GLU A 11 -9.67 3.49 -8.79
N ALA A 12 -8.44 3.83 -9.18
CA ALA A 12 -7.39 2.82 -9.40
C ALA A 12 -7.04 2.06 -8.11
N TYR A 13 -6.90 2.75 -6.98
CA TYR A 13 -6.68 2.13 -5.68
C TYR A 13 -7.83 1.19 -5.30
N ASP A 14 -9.07 1.65 -5.42
CA ASP A 14 -10.26 0.87 -5.06
C ASP A 14 -10.40 -0.35 -5.97
N LYS A 15 -10.08 -0.25 -7.26
CA LYS A 15 -10.07 -1.38 -8.19
C LYS A 15 -9.12 -2.49 -7.74
N GLU A 16 -7.88 -2.15 -7.41
CA GLU A 16 -6.88 -3.11 -6.92
C GLU A 16 -7.31 -3.70 -5.57
N LEU A 17 -7.85 -2.87 -4.66
CA LEU A 17 -8.30 -3.34 -3.36
C LEU A 17 -9.53 -4.27 -3.47
N VAL A 18 -10.51 -3.95 -4.31
CA VAL A 18 -11.69 -4.80 -4.52
C VAL A 18 -11.27 -6.14 -5.13
N ALA A 19 -10.41 -6.13 -6.15
CA ALA A 19 -9.88 -7.36 -6.74
C ALA A 19 -9.14 -8.22 -5.69
N ALA A 20 -8.34 -7.60 -4.82
CA ALA A 20 -7.67 -8.30 -3.73
C ALA A 20 -8.67 -8.97 -2.76
N ILE A 21 -9.75 -8.26 -2.42
CA ILE A 21 -10.79 -8.76 -1.50
C ILE A 21 -11.52 -9.96 -2.14
N GLU A 22 -11.91 -9.86 -3.41
CA GLU A 22 -12.58 -10.95 -4.14
C GLU A 22 -11.70 -12.21 -4.21
N GLN A 23 -10.42 -12.02 -4.54
CA GLN A 23 -9.43 -13.11 -4.60
C GLN A 23 -9.16 -13.70 -3.22
N TYR A 24 -9.11 -12.87 -2.18
CA TYR A 24 -9.01 -13.32 -0.80
C TYR A 24 -10.18 -14.24 -0.47
N HIS A 25 -11.42 -13.81 -0.70
CA HIS A 25 -12.61 -14.62 -0.41
C HIS A 25 -12.60 -15.94 -1.20
N SER A 26 -12.19 -15.90 -2.47
CA SER A 26 -12.05 -17.05 -3.35
C SER A 26 -10.86 -17.98 -3.02
N GLY A 27 -10.01 -17.62 -2.06
CA GLY A 27 -8.87 -18.44 -1.63
C GLY A 27 -7.60 -18.26 -2.47
N TYR A 28 -7.60 -17.40 -3.48
CA TYR A 28 -6.44 -17.08 -4.32
C TYR A 28 -5.50 -16.09 -3.61
N LEU A 29 -4.95 -16.48 -2.45
CA LEU A 29 -4.24 -15.58 -1.55
C LEU A 29 -3.01 -14.92 -2.16
N LYS A 30 -2.26 -15.64 -3.01
CA LYS A 30 -1.10 -15.06 -3.71
C LYS A 30 -1.51 -13.93 -4.65
N LEU A 31 -2.57 -14.14 -5.41
CA LEU A 31 -3.11 -13.13 -6.32
C LEU A 31 -3.68 -11.95 -5.54
N ALA A 32 -4.38 -12.23 -4.44
CA ALA A 32 -4.88 -11.21 -3.52
C ALA A 32 -3.74 -10.33 -3.02
N PHE A 33 -2.63 -10.94 -2.62
CA PHE A 33 -1.44 -10.21 -2.16
C PHE A 33 -0.85 -9.35 -3.27
N THR A 34 -0.72 -9.85 -4.50
CA THR A 34 -0.26 -9.05 -5.65
C THR A 34 -1.13 -7.82 -5.89
N ASN A 35 -2.45 -7.94 -5.78
CA ASN A 35 -3.35 -6.78 -5.90
C ASN A 35 -3.20 -5.82 -4.70
N LEU A 36 -2.93 -6.33 -3.49
CA LEU A 36 -2.62 -5.50 -2.33
C LEU A 36 -1.29 -4.75 -2.49
N GLU A 37 -0.26 -5.33 -3.08
CA GLU A 37 1.01 -4.63 -3.36
C GLU A 37 0.79 -3.42 -4.26
N ARG A 38 -0.06 -3.57 -5.28
CA ARG A 38 -0.43 -2.49 -6.20
C ARG A 38 -1.26 -1.40 -5.51
N ALA A 39 -2.27 -1.81 -4.75
CA ALA A 39 -3.07 -0.90 -3.92
C ALA A 39 -2.20 -0.16 -2.89
N HIS A 40 -1.17 -0.83 -2.34
CA HIS A 40 -0.23 -0.24 -1.39
C HIS A 40 0.56 0.88 -2.07
N ILE A 41 1.15 0.62 -3.24
CA ILE A 41 1.91 1.62 -4.01
C ILE A 41 1.06 2.86 -4.31
N LEU A 42 -0.18 2.68 -4.77
CA LEU A 42 -1.11 3.79 -5.06
C LEU A 42 -1.54 4.54 -3.80
N GLY A 43 -1.72 3.82 -2.69
CA GLY A 43 -2.21 4.34 -1.42
C GLY A 43 -1.12 4.86 -0.48
N GLN A 44 0.17 4.67 -0.80
CA GLN A 44 1.30 4.85 0.12
C GLN A 44 1.38 6.23 0.76
N SER A 45 0.97 7.27 0.02
CA SER A 45 0.95 8.67 0.48
C SER A 45 -0.31 9.07 1.26
N TYR A 46 -1.26 8.16 1.46
CA TYR A 46 -2.58 8.44 2.03
C TYR A 46 -2.87 7.51 3.21
N ASN A 47 -2.72 8.01 4.44
CA ASN A 47 -2.72 7.20 5.67
C ASN A 47 -3.86 6.18 5.78
N ILE A 48 -5.10 6.58 5.48
CA ILE A 48 -6.27 5.68 5.57
C ILE A 48 -6.17 4.56 4.53
N ALA A 49 -5.84 4.90 3.28
CA ALA A 49 -5.69 3.92 2.20
C ALA A 49 -4.51 2.97 2.50
N HIS A 50 -3.40 3.53 2.96
CA HIS A 50 -2.20 2.79 3.34
C HIS A 50 -2.47 1.80 4.48
N ALA A 51 -3.06 2.27 5.59
CA ALA A 51 -3.41 1.43 6.74
C ALA A 51 -4.45 0.35 6.36
N ARG A 52 -5.44 0.71 5.53
CA ARG A 52 -6.44 -0.24 5.02
C ARG A 52 -5.80 -1.36 4.20
N THR A 53 -4.81 -1.04 3.36
CA THR A 53 -4.09 -2.07 2.60
C THR A 53 -3.26 -2.98 3.51
N HIS A 54 -2.54 -2.42 4.49
CA HIS A 54 -1.81 -3.23 5.47
C HIS A 54 -2.72 -4.13 6.31
N TRP A 55 -3.91 -3.65 6.67
CA TRP A 55 -4.91 -4.48 7.32
C TRP A 55 -5.30 -5.70 6.48
N TRP A 56 -5.50 -5.52 5.17
CA TRP A 56 -5.80 -6.65 4.28
C TRP A 56 -4.60 -7.57 4.05
N MET A 57 -3.36 -7.03 4.01
CA MET A 57 -2.14 -7.86 3.97
C MET A 57 -2.02 -8.72 5.22
N LEU A 58 -2.32 -8.16 6.40
CA LEU A 58 -2.40 -8.90 7.66
C LEU A 58 -3.46 -10.02 7.57
N ARG A 59 -4.64 -9.74 7.01
CA ARG A 59 -5.68 -10.77 6.81
C ARG A 59 -5.22 -11.89 5.88
N VAL A 60 -4.47 -11.59 4.82
CA VAL A 60 -3.84 -12.60 3.95
C VAL A 60 -2.84 -13.43 4.76
N GLY A 61 -1.97 -12.79 5.54
CA GLY A 61 -1.02 -13.47 6.43
C GLY A 61 -1.71 -14.42 7.41
N LEU A 62 -2.78 -13.96 8.08
CA LEU A 62 -3.60 -14.77 8.98
C LEU A 62 -4.21 -15.98 8.26
N ARG A 63 -4.80 -15.78 7.08
CA ARG A 63 -5.43 -16.87 6.31
C ARG A 63 -4.40 -17.86 5.74
N ASN A 64 -3.21 -17.39 5.39
CA ASN A 64 -2.11 -18.22 4.91
C ASN A 64 -1.25 -18.83 6.05
N ARG A 65 -1.55 -18.50 7.31
CA ARG A 65 -0.75 -18.84 8.50
C ARG A 65 0.73 -18.40 8.38
N ASP A 66 0.96 -17.27 7.71
CA ASP A 66 2.29 -16.72 7.50
C ASP A 66 2.68 -15.81 8.67
N ILE A 67 3.42 -16.35 9.63
CA ILE A 67 3.82 -15.65 10.86
C ILE A 67 4.70 -14.43 10.55
N VAL A 68 5.57 -14.51 9.55
CA VAL A 68 6.43 -13.39 9.16
C VAL A 68 5.58 -12.22 8.67
N GLU A 69 4.56 -12.51 7.87
CA GLU A 69 3.63 -11.50 7.39
C GLU A 69 2.81 -10.90 8.52
N ILE A 70 2.26 -11.73 9.42
CA ILE A 70 1.47 -11.28 10.57
C ILE A 70 2.28 -10.32 11.43
N LEU A 71 3.48 -10.72 11.87
CA LEU A 71 4.32 -9.92 12.76
C LEU A 71 4.83 -8.65 12.06
N GLY A 72 5.10 -8.71 10.76
CA GLY A 72 5.55 -7.56 10.00
C GLY A 72 4.47 -6.51 9.74
N GLN A 73 3.20 -6.89 9.64
CA GLN A 73 2.13 -5.95 9.33
C GLN A 73 1.64 -5.14 10.53
N ILE A 74 1.65 -5.70 11.74
CA ILE A 74 1.23 -5.00 12.97
C ILE A 74 1.93 -3.65 13.16
N PRO A 75 3.28 -3.57 13.19
CA PRO A 75 3.96 -2.28 13.37
C PRO A 75 3.74 -1.34 12.19
N ARG A 76 3.53 -1.85 10.97
CA ARG A 76 3.24 -1.03 9.78
C ARG A 76 1.86 -0.39 9.84
N ILE A 77 0.85 -1.09 10.36
CA ILE A 77 -0.49 -0.53 10.59
C ILE A 77 -0.42 0.58 11.65
N LEU A 78 0.22 0.31 12.78
CA LEU A 78 0.42 1.31 13.84
C LEU A 78 1.18 2.52 13.30
N GLY A 79 2.24 2.29 12.53
CA GLY A 79 3.04 3.32 11.89
C GLY A 79 2.22 4.19 10.92
N ALA A 80 1.41 3.57 10.05
CA ALA A 80 0.58 4.27 9.08
C ALA A 80 -0.53 5.12 9.73
N LEU A 81 -1.02 4.72 10.89
CA LEU A 81 -2.05 5.45 11.64
C LEU A 81 -1.46 6.59 12.50
N LEU A 82 -0.32 6.35 13.15
CA LEU A 82 0.28 7.25 14.12
C LEU A 82 1.24 8.27 13.51
N PHE A 83 2.05 7.86 12.53
CA PHE A 83 3.07 8.72 11.92
C PHE A 83 2.60 9.22 10.56
N SER A 84 2.19 10.49 10.54
CA SER A 84 1.94 11.22 9.31
C SER A 84 3.26 11.53 8.61
N ARG A 85 3.43 10.95 7.41
CA ARG A 85 4.33 11.39 6.34
C ARG A 85 5.79 10.94 6.51
N ILE A 86 6.27 10.26 5.46
CA ILE A 86 7.67 10.01 5.13
C ILE A 86 8.36 9.01 6.05
N TRP A 87 8.32 7.74 5.66
CA TRP A 87 9.41 6.84 6.01
C TRP A 87 9.82 6.02 4.79
N ALA A 88 8.90 5.38 4.08
CA ALA A 88 9.26 4.54 2.93
C ALA A 88 9.25 5.29 1.58
N PRO A 89 10.22 5.03 0.67
CA PRO A 89 10.18 5.51 -0.72
C PRO A 89 8.96 4.93 -1.45
N ILE A 90 8.31 5.76 -2.29
CA ILE A 90 7.17 5.30 -3.10
C ILE A 90 7.62 4.12 -3.97
N GLY A 91 6.80 3.07 -4.01
CA GLY A 91 7.06 1.87 -4.81
C GLY A 91 7.42 0.63 -4.00
N ASN A 92 7.68 0.77 -2.70
CA ASN A 92 7.75 -0.38 -1.79
C ASN A 92 6.44 -1.17 -1.87
N THR A 93 6.47 -2.50 -1.94
CA THR A 93 5.25 -3.30 -2.09
C THR A 93 4.53 -3.58 -0.77
N GLY A 94 5.12 -3.23 0.38
CA GLY A 94 4.48 -3.28 1.69
C GLY A 94 4.49 -4.64 2.40
N GLY A 95 4.96 -5.71 1.74
CA GLY A 95 5.06 -7.04 2.35
C GLY A 95 6.11 -7.13 3.46
N ALA A 96 5.93 -8.04 4.42
CA ALA A 96 6.76 -8.09 5.61
C ALA A 96 8.23 -8.44 5.33
N ARG A 97 8.48 -9.21 4.27
CA ARG A 97 9.82 -9.63 3.81
C ARG A 97 10.55 -8.54 3.00
N VAL A 98 9.89 -7.43 2.71
CA VAL A 98 10.49 -6.28 2.05
C VAL A 98 10.94 -5.28 3.11
N PRO A 99 12.23 -4.89 3.16
CA PRO A 99 12.70 -3.87 4.08
C PRO A 99 11.93 -2.56 3.88
N LEU A 100 11.65 -1.85 4.98
CA LEU A 100 10.79 -0.66 4.98
C LEU A 100 11.28 0.44 4.02
N PHE A 101 12.60 0.62 3.93
CA PHE A 101 13.24 1.66 3.09
C PHE A 101 13.73 1.14 1.74
N LYS A 102 13.36 -0.09 1.34
CA LYS A 102 13.77 -0.64 0.06
C LYS A 102 13.05 0.09 -1.07
N THR A 103 13.83 0.74 -1.94
CA THR A 103 13.35 1.28 -3.23
C THR A 103 13.10 0.14 -4.19
N MET A 104 11.97 0.18 -4.89
CA MET A 104 11.55 -0.85 -5.84
C MET A 104 10.96 -0.18 -7.08
N PRO A 105 11.10 -0.80 -8.27
CA PRO A 105 10.49 -0.28 -9.49
C PRO A 105 8.97 -0.28 -9.35
N ILE A 106 8.35 0.84 -9.75
CA ILE A 106 6.90 0.99 -9.80
C ILE A 106 6.43 0.49 -11.18
N PRO A 107 5.40 -0.38 -11.25
CA PRO A 107 4.79 -0.75 -12.52
C PRO A 107 4.37 0.50 -13.31
N HIS A 108 4.71 0.54 -14.60
CA HIS A 108 4.60 1.75 -15.43
C HIS A 108 3.21 2.39 -15.39
N GLU A 109 2.15 1.58 -15.44
CA GLU A 109 0.77 2.04 -15.36
C GLU A 109 0.42 2.71 -14.03
N LEU A 110 1.02 2.27 -12.91
CA LEU A 110 0.84 2.91 -11.61
C LEU A 110 1.65 4.20 -11.53
N GLN A 111 2.86 4.21 -12.09
CA GLN A 111 3.72 5.40 -12.16
C GLN A 111 3.00 6.56 -12.88
N VAL A 112 2.38 6.28 -14.04
CA VAL A 112 1.62 7.28 -14.80
C VAL A 112 0.49 7.90 -13.96
N LEU A 113 -0.23 7.09 -13.17
CA LEU A 113 -1.29 7.58 -12.29
C LEU A 113 -0.73 8.43 -11.15
N LEU A 114 0.38 8.01 -10.53
CA LEU A 114 1.04 8.75 -9.45
C LEU A 114 1.61 10.09 -9.95
N ASP A 115 2.20 10.14 -11.14
CA ASP A 115 2.76 11.36 -11.72
C ASP A 115 1.68 12.40 -12.04
N ARG A 116 0.50 11.93 -12.49
CA ARG A 116 -0.61 12.77 -12.91
C ARG A 116 -1.51 13.19 -11.74
N TYR A 117 -1.80 12.28 -10.81
CA TYR A 117 -2.84 12.44 -9.79
C TYR A 117 -2.35 12.22 -8.35
N GLY A 118 -1.12 11.71 -8.18
CA GLY A 118 -0.52 11.45 -6.88
C GLY A 118 -0.18 12.72 -6.11
N HIS A 119 -0.06 12.57 -4.79
CA HIS A 119 0.42 13.63 -3.93
C HIS A 119 1.89 13.94 -4.26
N LYS A 120 2.18 15.15 -4.77
CA LYS A 120 3.57 15.61 -4.95
C LYS A 120 4.04 16.23 -3.63
N PRO A 121 5.06 15.68 -2.95
CA PRO A 121 5.64 16.37 -1.80
C PRO A 121 6.17 17.74 -2.26
N ASN A 122 5.98 18.76 -1.42
CA ASN A 122 6.47 20.10 -1.70
C ASN A 122 8.00 20.03 -1.86
N LYS A 123 8.55 20.58 -2.95
CA LYS A 123 10.00 20.58 -3.27
C LYS A 123 10.89 21.27 -2.22
N TRP A 124 10.33 21.82 -1.14
CA TRP A 124 11.02 22.64 -0.13
C TRP A 124 11.55 21.85 1.09
N LEU A 125 11.44 20.52 1.10
CA LEU A 125 11.92 19.66 2.22
C LEU A 125 13.01 18.66 1.81
N THR A 126 13.68 18.91 0.67
CA THR A 126 14.89 18.20 0.23
C THR A 126 16.07 19.17 0.16
N LEU A 127 16.37 19.81 1.30
CA LEU A 127 17.63 20.48 1.60
C LEU A 127 18.14 19.95 2.94
#